data_AF-A0AAD4FK40-F1
#
_entry.id   AF-A0AAD4FK40-F1
#
_cell.length_a   1.000
_cell.length_b   1.000
_cell.length_c   1.000
_cell.angle_alpha   90.00
_cell.angle_beta   90.00
_cell.angle_gamma   90.00
#
_symmetry.space_group_name_H-M   'P 1'
#
loop_
_entity.id
_entity.type
_entity.pdbx_description
1 polymer ?
#
loop_
_entity_poly.entity_id
_entity_poly.type
_entity_poly.pdbx_seq_one_letter_code
_entity_poly.pdbx_strand_id
1 'polypeptide(L)'
;MATPWPRRSTWPIPIDEHATNLSAFLREVLSLIERNGGQQPLPADIVGDIIRSALTFVLKTQHSPNLSSLSDALNVARTKARATAESTARTLDQIKQELKSTVELVQQSATKIQQNGNIAEEARAAAKDATEVGKATLEIAREIRNKRPQEQANGPISYAAAAARGVPLAGTYNAQSIKQPSAQTQREVIINIRDPLTVQSLRAMNPSNLKVHVQRAIKQSSNENIVNVKIVSSNQLKSGDLSIKTASSREVEALRQFADD
;
A
#
# COMPACT_ATOMS: atom_id res chain seq x y z
N MET A 1 -67.66 38.01 -49.35
CA MET A 1 -66.19 38.21 -49.31
C MET A 1 -65.59 36.90 -48.83
N ALA A 2 -64.74 36.25 -49.62
CA ALA A 2 -64.10 35.00 -49.20
C ALA A 2 -63.04 35.30 -48.14
N THR A 3 -63.05 34.57 -47.03
CA THR A 3 -62.03 34.69 -45.98
C THR A 3 -60.66 34.31 -46.57
N PRO A 4 -59.62 35.15 -46.43
CA PRO A 4 -58.30 34.84 -46.94
C PRO A 4 -57.71 33.64 -46.20
N TRP A 5 -56.94 32.84 -46.92
CA TRP A 5 -56.23 31.73 -46.32
C TRP A 5 -55.10 32.19 -45.39
N PRO A 6 -54.78 31.43 -44.33
CA PRO A 6 -53.70 31.78 -43.41
C PRO A 6 -52.36 31.67 -44.14
N ARG A 7 -51.48 32.66 -43.91
CA ARG A 7 -50.11 32.69 -44.44
C ARG A 7 -49.12 32.70 -43.29
N ARG A 8 -48.06 31.89 -43.37
CA ARG A 8 -46.91 31.98 -42.46
C ARG A 8 -45.62 32.14 -43.24
N SER A 9 -44.81 33.08 -42.78
CA SER A 9 -43.53 33.41 -43.45
C SER A 9 -42.36 32.55 -42.95
N THR A 10 -42.40 32.08 -41.69
CA THR A 10 -41.28 31.35 -41.05
C THR A 10 -41.75 30.40 -39.96
N TRP A 11 -41.22 29.17 -39.94
CA TRP A 11 -41.50 28.17 -38.90
C TRP A 11 -40.51 28.26 -37.72
N PRO A 12 -40.96 28.04 -36.47
CA PRO A 12 -40.09 28.09 -35.30
C PRO A 12 -38.98 27.03 -35.33
N ILE A 13 -37.86 27.33 -34.68
CA ILE A 13 -36.73 26.38 -34.51
C ILE A 13 -37.06 25.32 -33.45
N PRO A 14 -37.54 25.66 -32.23
CA PRO A 14 -37.83 24.68 -31.18
C PRO A 14 -38.92 23.67 -31.60
N ILE A 15 -38.78 22.42 -31.17
CA ILE A 15 -39.64 21.31 -31.63
C ILE A 15 -41.07 21.39 -31.08
N ASP A 16 -41.18 21.82 -29.83
CA ASP A 16 -42.41 22.05 -29.07
C ASP A 16 -43.20 23.25 -29.62
N GLU A 17 -42.52 24.35 -29.89
CA GLU A 17 -43.12 25.52 -30.54
C GLU A 17 -43.55 25.21 -31.98
N HIS A 18 -42.74 24.43 -32.71
CA HIS A 18 -43.09 24.01 -34.07
C HIS A 18 -44.34 23.12 -34.06
N ALA A 19 -44.43 22.13 -33.16
CA ALA A 19 -45.61 21.27 -33.02
C ALA A 19 -46.88 22.08 -32.74
N THR A 20 -46.80 23.02 -31.80
CA THR A 20 -47.93 23.87 -31.40
C THR A 20 -48.39 24.76 -32.56
N ASN A 21 -47.45 25.40 -33.24
CA ASN A 21 -47.75 26.29 -34.36
C ASN A 21 -48.28 25.53 -35.59
N LEU A 22 -47.71 24.37 -35.90
CA LEU A 22 -48.20 23.51 -36.99
C LEU A 22 -49.61 23.00 -36.68
N SER A 23 -49.88 22.56 -35.45
CA SER A 23 -51.23 22.13 -35.05
C SER A 23 -52.25 23.25 -35.16
N ALA A 24 -51.93 24.46 -34.68
CA ALA A 24 -52.81 25.62 -34.79
C ALA A 24 -53.09 25.99 -36.26
N PHE A 25 -52.04 26.02 -37.10
CA PHE A 25 -52.18 26.33 -38.52
C PHE A 25 -53.02 25.29 -39.27
N LEU A 26 -52.79 24.00 -39.02
CA LEU A 26 -53.59 22.93 -39.63
C LEU A 26 -55.06 22.97 -39.22
N ARG A 27 -55.34 23.29 -37.94
CA ARG A 27 -56.72 23.47 -37.45
C ARG A 27 -57.43 24.63 -38.12
N GLU A 28 -56.72 25.74 -38.35
CA GLU A 28 -57.26 26.91 -39.05
C GLU A 28 -57.57 26.60 -40.52
N VAL A 29 -56.63 25.94 -41.22
CA VAL A 29 -56.82 25.50 -42.61
C VAL A 29 -57.99 24.51 -42.72
N LEU A 30 -58.06 23.52 -41.82
CA LEU A 30 -59.14 22.55 -41.81
C LEU A 30 -60.51 23.20 -41.57
N SER A 31 -60.59 24.14 -40.62
CA SER A 31 -61.83 24.87 -40.35
C SER A 31 -62.31 25.69 -41.55
N LEU A 32 -61.39 26.28 -42.33
CA LEU A 32 -61.73 26.99 -43.56
C LEU A 32 -62.23 26.06 -44.67
N ILE A 33 -61.64 24.87 -44.81
CA ILE A 33 -62.09 23.85 -45.77
C ILE A 33 -63.52 23.39 -45.42
N GLU A 34 -63.78 23.11 -44.14
CA GLU A 34 -65.09 22.68 -43.65
C GLU A 34 -66.16 23.76 -43.82
N ARG A 35 -65.84 25.03 -43.51
CA ARG A 35 -66.77 26.15 -43.67
C ARG A 35 -67.12 26.47 -45.12
N ASN A 36 -66.19 26.25 -46.04
CA ASN A 36 -66.37 26.55 -47.46
C ASN A 36 -66.97 25.37 -48.25
N GLY A 37 -67.33 24.26 -47.59
CA GLY A 37 -68.00 23.11 -48.20
C GLY A 37 -67.23 22.49 -49.39
N GLY A 38 -65.90 22.61 -49.40
CA GLY A 38 -65.04 22.13 -50.49
C GLY A 38 -65.16 22.89 -51.81
N GLN A 39 -65.90 24.01 -51.87
CA GLN A 39 -66.12 24.79 -53.10
C GLN A 39 -64.88 25.58 -53.54
N GLN A 40 -63.96 25.88 -52.61
CA GLN A 40 -62.72 26.60 -52.89
C GLN A 40 -61.53 25.63 -52.88
N PRO A 41 -60.80 25.46 -54.00
CA PRO A 41 -59.63 24.62 -54.04
C PRO A 41 -58.54 25.20 -53.12
N LEU A 42 -57.82 24.33 -52.42
CA LEU A 42 -56.73 24.72 -51.55
C LEU A 42 -55.54 25.23 -52.39
N PRO A 43 -55.07 26.47 -52.18
CA PRO A 43 -53.91 27.01 -52.87
C PRO A 43 -52.65 26.14 -52.73
N ALA A 44 -51.90 25.99 -53.83
CA ALA A 44 -50.69 25.16 -53.88
C ALA A 44 -49.55 25.68 -52.97
N ASP A 45 -49.50 26.99 -52.69
CA ASP A 45 -48.56 27.58 -51.74
C ASP A 45 -48.80 27.07 -50.31
N ILE A 46 -50.06 26.99 -49.89
CA ILE A 46 -50.45 26.47 -48.57
C ILE A 46 -50.16 24.99 -48.45
N VAL A 47 -50.48 24.20 -49.49
CA VAL A 47 -50.15 22.77 -49.52
C VAL A 47 -48.64 22.58 -49.39
N GLY A 48 -47.85 23.39 -50.11
CA GLY A 48 -46.40 23.38 -50.03
C GLY A 48 -45.87 23.71 -48.63
N ASP A 49 -46.46 24.69 -47.95
CA ASP A 49 -46.08 25.09 -46.60
C ASP A 49 -46.41 24.01 -45.55
N ILE A 50 -47.57 23.37 -45.68
CA ILE A 50 -47.97 22.24 -44.83
C ILE A 50 -46.97 21.08 -44.99
N ILE A 51 -46.67 20.68 -46.23
CA ILE A 51 -45.76 19.56 -46.51
C ILE A 51 -44.36 19.88 -46.01
N ARG A 52 -43.82 21.08 -46.31
CA ARG A 52 -42.49 21.49 -45.86
C ARG A 52 -42.39 21.54 -44.33
N SER A 53 -43.41 22.07 -43.66
CA SER A 53 -43.46 22.14 -42.20
C SER A 53 -43.53 20.75 -41.57
N ALA A 54 -44.43 19.89 -42.06
CA ALA A 54 -44.59 18.53 -41.56
C ALA A 54 -43.31 17.71 -41.74
N LEU A 55 -42.66 17.80 -42.91
CA LEU A 55 -41.39 17.12 -43.15
C LEU A 55 -40.29 17.63 -42.21
N THR A 56 -40.19 18.95 -42.05
CA THR A 56 -39.22 19.57 -41.14
C THR A 56 -39.49 19.16 -39.69
N PHE A 57 -40.75 19.04 -39.29
CA PHE A 57 -41.12 18.56 -37.96
C PHE A 57 -40.72 17.10 -37.74
N VAL A 58 -41.00 16.22 -38.70
CA VAL A 58 -40.60 14.80 -38.64
C VAL A 58 -39.07 14.65 -38.56
N LEU A 59 -38.31 15.44 -39.32
CA LEU A 59 -36.85 15.42 -39.23
C LEU A 59 -36.38 15.86 -37.84
N LYS A 60 -36.97 16.92 -37.28
CA LYS A 60 -36.65 17.38 -35.91
C LYS A 60 -36.97 16.32 -34.86
N THR A 61 -38.07 15.56 -34.99
CA THR A 61 -38.43 14.50 -34.04
C THR A 61 -37.52 13.28 -34.18
N GLN A 62 -37.11 12.93 -35.40
CA GLN A 62 -36.16 11.84 -35.65
C GLN A 62 -34.75 12.16 -35.12
N HIS A 63 -34.34 13.42 -35.16
CA HIS A 63 -33.06 13.88 -34.63
C HIS A 63 -33.11 14.22 -33.13
N SER A 64 -34.28 14.16 -32.49
CA SER A 64 -34.37 14.31 -31.04
C SER A 64 -33.80 13.06 -30.36
N PRO A 65 -32.91 13.21 -29.36
CA PRO A 65 -32.39 12.07 -28.63
C PRO A 65 -33.52 11.27 -28.01
N ASN A 66 -33.46 9.94 -28.12
CA ASN A 66 -34.43 9.06 -27.50
C ASN A 66 -34.33 9.18 -25.97
N LEU A 67 -35.32 9.82 -25.36
CA LEU A 67 -35.36 10.05 -23.92
C LEU A 67 -35.34 8.74 -23.11
N SER A 68 -35.85 7.63 -23.66
CA SER A 68 -35.79 6.34 -22.96
C SER A 68 -34.35 5.83 -22.85
N SER A 69 -33.58 5.91 -23.94
CA SER A 69 -32.16 5.54 -23.94
C SER A 69 -31.34 6.42 -23.01
N LEU A 70 -31.65 7.72 -22.92
CA LEU A 70 -31.00 8.63 -21.98
C LEU A 70 -31.37 8.30 -20.53
N SER A 71 -32.64 8.04 -20.26
CA SER A 71 -33.14 7.61 -18.94
C SER A 71 -32.49 6.29 -18.51
N ASP A 72 -32.38 5.31 -19.40
CA ASP A 72 -31.73 4.03 -19.15
C ASP A 72 -30.24 4.21 -18.86
N ALA A 73 -29.54 4.99 -19.69
CA ALA A 73 -28.14 5.31 -19.47
C ALA A 73 -27.92 6.03 -18.13
N LEU A 74 -28.80 6.95 -17.76
CA LEU A 74 -28.76 7.66 -16.47
C LEU A 74 -29.02 6.71 -15.31
N ASN A 75 -29.99 5.80 -15.43
CA ASN A 75 -30.27 4.79 -14.41
C ASN A 75 -29.07 3.84 -14.23
N VAL A 76 -28.43 3.40 -15.31
CA VAL A 76 -27.20 2.59 -15.27
C VAL A 76 -26.04 3.37 -14.64
N ALA A 77 -25.86 4.64 -14.99
CA ALA A 77 -24.83 5.48 -14.39
C ALA A 77 -25.08 5.64 -12.88
N ARG A 78 -26.34 5.87 -12.48
CA ARG A 78 -26.74 6.00 -11.07
C ARG A 78 -26.48 4.71 -10.28
N THR A 79 -26.81 3.54 -10.82
CA THR A 79 -26.58 2.26 -10.12
C THR A 79 -25.09 1.97 -9.98
N LYS A 80 -24.28 2.21 -11.02
CA LYS A 80 -22.82 2.09 -10.97
C LYS A 80 -22.19 3.04 -9.96
N ALA A 81 -22.60 4.31 -9.96
CA ALA A 81 -22.12 5.30 -9.00
C ALA A 81 -22.46 4.90 -7.57
N ARG A 82 -23.68 4.40 -7.32
CA ARG A 82 -24.09 3.91 -6.01
C ARG A 82 -23.28 2.70 -5.55
N ALA A 83 -23.09 1.70 -6.41
CA ALA A 83 -22.30 0.51 -6.09
C ALA A 83 -20.83 0.88 -5.77
N THR A 84 -20.26 1.83 -6.52
CA THR A 84 -18.90 2.33 -6.28
C THR A 84 -18.80 3.07 -4.94
N ALA A 85 -19.78 3.91 -4.61
CA ALA A 85 -19.84 4.61 -3.34
C ALA A 85 -19.98 3.64 -2.15
N GLU A 86 -20.87 2.64 -2.26
CA GLU A 86 -21.05 1.61 -1.23
C GLU A 86 -19.79 0.77 -1.04
N SER A 87 -19.10 0.39 -2.13
CA SER A 87 -17.82 -0.33 -2.05
C SER A 87 -16.75 0.52 -1.35
N THR A 88 -16.65 1.80 -1.72
CA THR A 88 -15.67 2.72 -1.14
C THR A 88 -15.93 2.93 0.35
N ALA A 89 -17.20 3.08 0.75
CA ALA A 89 -17.59 3.20 2.16
C ALA A 89 -17.19 1.96 2.97
N ARG A 90 -17.44 0.75 2.44
CA ARG A 90 -17.02 -0.50 3.09
C ARG A 90 -15.50 -0.59 3.26
N THR A 91 -14.73 -0.23 2.24
CA THR A 91 -13.26 -0.21 2.33
C THR A 91 -12.78 0.80 3.37
N LEU A 92 -13.38 1.98 3.44
CA LEU A 92 -13.04 2.98 4.46
C LEU A 92 -13.36 2.51 5.87
N ASP A 93 -14.51 1.85 6.07
CA ASP A 93 -14.88 1.28 7.37
C ASP A 93 -13.92 0.17 7.79
N GLN A 94 -13.47 -0.67 6.86
CA GLN A 94 -12.47 -1.70 7.14
C GLN A 94 -11.12 -1.08 7.53
N ILE A 95 -10.64 -0.09 6.77
CA ILE A 95 -9.39 0.64 7.09
C ILE A 95 -9.49 1.28 8.48
N LYS A 96 -10.63 1.88 8.81
CA LYS A 96 -10.88 2.47 10.13
C LYS A 96 -10.80 1.44 11.26
N GLN A 97 -11.35 0.24 11.05
CA GLN A 97 -11.28 -0.86 12.03
C GLN A 97 -9.85 -1.38 12.19
N GLU A 98 -9.13 -1.61 11.10
CA GLU A 98 -7.72 -2.02 11.13
C GLU A 98 -6.83 -0.99 11.80
N LEU A 99 -7.07 0.31 11.55
CA LEU A 99 -6.37 1.40 12.22
C LEU A 99 -6.64 1.39 13.73
N LYS A 100 -7.90 1.21 14.15
CA LYS A 100 -8.26 1.11 15.57
C LYS A 100 -7.53 -0.05 16.24
N SER A 101 -7.52 -1.24 15.61
CA SER A 101 -6.79 -2.40 16.11
C SER A 101 -5.28 -2.15 16.21
N THR A 102 -4.70 -1.47 15.22
CA THR A 102 -3.28 -1.10 15.22
C THR A 102 -2.96 -0.14 16.37
N VAL A 103 -3.82 0.85 16.62
CA VAL A 103 -3.67 1.79 17.75
C VAL A 103 -3.73 1.04 19.09
N GLU A 104 -4.67 0.12 19.27
CA GLU A 104 -4.77 -0.72 20.48
C GLU A 104 -3.51 -1.56 20.69
N LEU A 105 -2.97 -2.17 19.62
CA LEU A 105 -1.75 -2.96 19.68
C LEU A 105 -0.51 -2.10 20.00
N VAL A 106 -0.41 -0.89 19.43
CA VAL A 106 0.66 0.07 19.74
C VAL A 106 0.57 0.49 21.20
N GLN A 107 -0.62 0.79 21.71
CA GLN A 107 -0.81 1.16 23.11
C GLN A 107 -0.40 0.02 24.05
N GLN A 108 -0.79 -1.22 23.74
CA GLN A 108 -0.40 -2.40 24.52
C GLN A 108 1.12 -2.66 24.44
N SER A 109 1.75 -2.40 23.30
CA SER A 109 3.20 -2.49 23.16
C SER A 109 3.90 -1.43 24.01
N ALA A 110 3.39 -0.20 24.03
CA ALA A 110 3.97 0.89 24.82
C ALA A 110 3.92 0.59 26.32
N THR A 111 2.81 0.06 26.84
CA THR A 111 2.70 -0.33 28.25
C THR A 111 3.67 -1.46 28.62
N LYS A 112 3.81 -2.47 27.75
CA LYS A 112 4.81 -3.54 27.93
C LYS A 112 6.24 -3.02 27.92
N ILE A 113 6.58 -2.08 27.03
CA ILE A 113 7.91 -1.46 27.00
C ILE A 113 8.18 -0.69 28.30
N GLN A 114 7.21 0.07 28.79
CA GLN A 114 7.34 0.81 30.05
C GLN A 114 7.54 -0.14 31.23
N GLN A 115 6.75 -1.22 31.30
CA GLN A 115 6.88 -2.24 32.35
C GLN A 115 8.26 -2.91 32.31
N ASN A 116 8.73 -3.30 31.11
CA ASN A 116 10.06 -3.88 30.93
C ASN A 116 11.18 -2.90 31.31
N GLY A 117 10.99 -1.61 31.04
CA GLY A 117 11.92 -0.55 31.46
C GLY A 117 12.05 -0.48 32.98
N ASN A 118 10.93 -0.53 33.70
CA ASN A 118 10.93 -0.53 35.18
C ASN A 118 11.66 -1.77 35.74
N ILE A 119 11.38 -2.96 35.19
CA ILE A 119 12.04 -4.21 35.61
C ILE A 119 13.55 -4.15 35.33
N ALA A 120 13.94 -3.61 34.18
CA ALA A 120 15.36 -3.46 33.83
C ALA A 120 16.08 -2.49 34.78
N GLU A 121 15.43 -1.40 35.19
CA GLU A 121 16.00 -0.45 36.14
C GLU A 121 16.12 -1.06 37.55
N GLU A 122 15.11 -1.81 38.00
CA GLU A 122 15.15 -2.55 39.27
C GLU A 122 16.27 -3.60 39.27
N ALA A 123 16.42 -4.37 38.20
CA ALA A 123 17.51 -5.33 38.04
C ALA A 123 18.89 -4.63 38.05
N ARG A 124 18.98 -3.44 37.46
CA ARG A 124 20.22 -2.65 37.46
C ARG A 124 20.56 -2.11 38.84
N ALA A 125 19.57 -1.67 39.61
CA ALA A 125 19.75 -1.25 41.00
C ALA A 125 20.25 -2.43 41.86
N ALA A 126 19.57 -3.58 41.79
CA ALA A 126 19.97 -4.79 42.52
C ALA A 126 21.39 -5.27 42.17
N ALA A 127 21.77 -5.18 40.88
CA ALA A 127 23.13 -5.52 40.45
C ALA A 127 24.19 -4.56 41.03
N LYS A 128 23.90 -3.25 41.11
CA LYS A 128 24.80 -2.28 41.76
C LYS A 128 25.00 -2.63 43.23
N ASP A 129 23.91 -2.85 43.97
CA ASP A 129 23.96 -3.21 45.39
C ASP A 129 24.80 -4.48 45.60
N ALA A 130 24.58 -5.51 44.79
CA ALA A 130 25.36 -6.76 44.84
C ALA A 130 26.86 -6.53 44.57
N THR A 131 27.21 -5.64 43.63
CA THR A 131 28.62 -5.32 43.35
C THR A 131 29.29 -4.58 44.51
N GLU A 132 28.58 -3.69 45.20
CA GLU A 132 29.10 -2.99 46.38
C GLU A 132 29.31 -3.95 47.55
N VAL A 133 28.33 -4.83 47.81
CA VAL A 133 28.45 -5.90 48.80
C VAL A 133 29.63 -6.83 48.48
N GLY A 134 29.80 -7.20 47.21
CA GLY A 134 30.91 -8.02 46.74
C GLY A 134 32.28 -7.36 46.99
N LYS A 135 32.40 -6.06 46.70
CA LYS A 135 33.62 -5.28 46.98
C LYS A 135 33.92 -5.23 48.49
N ALA A 136 32.93 -4.94 49.32
CA ALA A 136 33.08 -4.89 50.77
C ALA A 136 33.56 -6.25 51.32
N THR A 137 32.96 -7.35 50.85
CA THR A 137 33.33 -8.71 51.26
C THR A 137 34.77 -9.06 50.88
N LEU A 138 35.21 -8.65 49.68
CA LEU A 138 36.58 -8.84 49.20
C LEU A 138 37.59 -8.07 50.05
N GLU A 139 37.28 -6.82 50.42
CA GLU A 139 38.17 -6.01 51.24
C GLU A 139 38.35 -6.62 52.64
N ILE A 140 37.26 -7.09 53.26
CA ILE A 140 37.30 -7.84 54.52
C ILE A 140 38.17 -9.09 54.38
N ALA A 141 37.98 -9.88 53.33
CA ALA A 141 38.78 -11.08 53.08
C ALA A 141 40.28 -10.77 52.87
N ARG A 142 40.60 -9.65 52.22
CA ARG A 142 41.98 -9.17 52.04
C ARG A 142 42.59 -8.73 53.35
N GLU A 143 41.84 -8.03 54.20
CA GLU A 143 42.27 -7.62 55.54
C GLU A 143 42.58 -8.82 56.42
N ILE A 144 41.72 -9.85 56.39
CA ILE A 144 41.93 -11.12 57.11
C ILE A 144 43.20 -11.83 56.61
N ARG A 145 43.43 -11.85 55.29
CA ARG A 145 44.64 -12.45 54.71
C ARG A 145 45.90 -11.69 55.11
N ASN A 146 45.87 -10.37 55.12
CA ASN A 146 47.01 -9.53 55.49
C ASN A 146 47.33 -9.55 56.99
N LYS A 147 46.37 -9.89 57.86
CA LYS A 147 46.56 -10.00 59.31
C LYS A 147 47.01 -11.41 59.77
N ARG A 148 47.25 -12.36 58.86
CA ARG A 148 47.82 -13.68 59.21
C ARG A 148 49.34 -13.55 59.46
N PRO A 149 49.87 -13.94 60.64
CA PRO A 149 51.31 -13.98 60.88
C PRO A 149 52.01 -14.94 59.92
N GLN A 150 53.17 -14.49 59.47
CA GLN A 150 54.10 -15.17 58.57
C GLN A 150 54.67 -16.43 59.22
N GLU A 151 53.94 -17.54 59.17
CA GLU A 151 54.50 -18.86 59.43
C GLU A 151 54.46 -19.72 58.16
N GLN A 152 55.66 -19.95 57.63
CA GLN A 152 56.15 -21.11 56.86
C GLN A 152 56.91 -20.71 55.59
N ALA A 153 58.16 -20.30 55.82
CA ALA A 153 59.24 -20.38 54.85
C ALA A 153 59.81 -21.81 54.85
N ASN A 154 59.38 -22.65 53.91
CA ASN A 154 60.15 -23.66 53.16
C ASN A 154 59.18 -24.65 52.51
N GLY A 155 58.94 -24.48 51.21
CA GLY A 155 58.21 -25.43 50.38
C GLY A 155 58.80 -25.45 48.97
N PRO A 156 59.03 -26.63 48.37
CA PRO A 156 59.76 -26.78 47.12
C PRO A 156 59.02 -26.15 45.92
N ILE A 157 59.83 -25.69 44.97
CA ILE A 157 59.46 -24.86 43.80
C ILE A 157 58.37 -25.52 42.94
N SER A 158 57.30 -24.76 42.63
CA SER A 158 56.12 -25.21 41.88
C SER A 158 56.31 -25.14 40.36
N TYR A 159 55.68 -26.08 39.64
CA TYR A 159 55.86 -26.42 38.20
C TYR A 159 55.88 -25.23 37.20
N ALA A 160 55.33 -24.07 37.55
CA ALA A 160 55.30 -22.87 36.70
C ALA A 160 56.69 -22.23 36.47
N ALA A 161 57.64 -22.42 37.39
CA ALA A 161 59.00 -21.86 37.27
C ALA A 161 59.89 -22.61 36.26
N ALA A 162 59.53 -23.84 35.89
CA ALA A 162 60.27 -24.66 34.93
C ALA A 162 59.93 -24.35 33.46
N ALA A 163 58.76 -23.76 33.18
CA ALA A 163 58.29 -23.44 31.82
C ALA A 163 58.89 -22.14 31.22
N ALA A 164 59.64 -21.37 32.03
CA ALA A 164 60.21 -20.08 31.62
C ALA A 164 61.59 -20.19 30.93
N ARG A 165 62.19 -21.38 30.80
CA ARG A 165 63.52 -21.59 30.19
C ARG A 165 63.46 -22.22 28.78
N GLY A 166 62.55 -21.77 27.94
CA GLY A 166 62.29 -22.34 26.61
C GLY A 166 63.52 -22.49 25.69
N VAL A 167 63.35 -23.33 24.64
CA VAL A 167 64.01 -23.38 23.29
C VAL A 167 63.93 -24.84 22.72
N PRO A 168 63.81 -25.12 21.40
CA PRO A 168 62.56 -25.25 20.63
C PRO A 168 62.59 -26.48 19.66
N LEU A 169 61.89 -26.40 18.51
CA LEU A 169 61.85 -27.27 17.30
C LEU A 169 60.61 -28.17 17.25
N ALA A 170 59.90 -28.36 16.16
CA ALA A 170 59.84 -27.75 14.82
C ALA A 170 58.43 -28.10 14.31
N GLY A 171 57.75 -27.22 13.59
CA GLY A 171 57.65 -27.44 12.15
C GLY A 171 56.20 -27.32 11.68
N THR A 172 55.97 -26.32 10.83
CA THR A 172 54.81 -26.12 9.94
C THR A 172 53.49 -25.85 10.68
N TYR A 173 52.63 -24.90 10.29
CA TYR A 173 52.10 -24.63 8.97
C TYR A 173 51.72 -23.15 8.83
N ASN A 174 52.04 -22.62 7.66
CA ASN A 174 51.51 -21.44 6.99
C ASN A 174 50.19 -20.88 7.58
N ALA A 175 50.26 -19.74 8.27
CA ALA A 175 49.08 -18.92 8.55
C ALA A 175 48.70 -18.12 7.28
N GLN A 176 48.29 -18.81 6.23
CA GLN A 176 47.42 -18.20 5.24
C GLN A 176 46.11 -17.91 5.95
N SER A 177 45.87 -16.64 6.28
CA SER A 177 44.58 -16.16 6.71
C SER A 177 43.59 -16.39 5.55
N ILE A 178 43.01 -17.59 5.49
CA ILE A 178 41.73 -17.77 4.84
C ILE A 178 40.80 -16.91 5.67
N LYS A 179 40.46 -15.75 5.12
CA LYS A 179 39.47 -14.83 5.67
C LYS A 179 38.14 -15.58 5.65
N GLN A 180 37.91 -16.41 6.67
CA GLN A 180 36.62 -17.02 6.91
C GLN A 180 35.63 -15.86 6.99
N PRO A 181 34.55 -15.87 6.20
CA PRO A 181 33.51 -14.87 6.33
C PRO A 181 33.06 -14.94 7.78
N SER A 182 33.20 -13.84 8.52
CA SER A 182 32.66 -13.73 9.87
C SER A 182 31.22 -14.26 9.89
N ALA A 183 30.76 -14.87 10.98
CA ALA A 183 29.43 -15.48 11.12
C ALA A 183 28.24 -14.59 10.66
N GLN A 184 28.50 -13.30 10.45
CA GLN A 184 27.59 -12.30 9.90
C GLN A 184 27.28 -12.45 8.40
N THR A 185 28.14 -13.14 7.64
CA THR A 185 27.97 -13.38 6.19
C THR A 185 27.10 -14.62 5.90
N GLN A 186 26.89 -15.48 6.89
CA GLN A 186 26.02 -16.66 6.79
C GLN A 186 24.54 -16.35 7.02
N ARG A 187 24.22 -15.10 7.37
CA ARG A 187 22.84 -14.64 7.64
C ARG A 187 22.35 -13.61 6.61
N GLU A 188 22.96 -13.60 5.42
CA GLU A 188 22.66 -12.67 4.34
C GLU A 188 22.23 -13.43 3.07
N VAL A 189 21.11 -13.03 2.48
CA VAL A 189 20.64 -13.50 1.17
C VAL A 189 20.65 -12.33 0.19
N ILE A 190 21.10 -12.59 -1.04
CA ILE A 190 21.09 -11.62 -2.13
C ILE A 190 19.99 -12.06 -3.11
N ILE A 191 19.00 -11.19 -3.31
CA ILE A 191 17.89 -11.41 -4.23
C ILE A 191 18.12 -10.57 -5.48
N ASN A 192 18.12 -11.24 -6.63
CA ASN A 192 18.26 -10.58 -7.93
C ASN A 192 16.96 -9.86 -8.31
N ILE A 193 17.06 -8.59 -8.68
CA ILE A 193 15.92 -7.79 -9.15
C ILE A 193 16.11 -7.53 -10.64
N ARG A 194 15.26 -8.17 -11.47
CA ARG A 194 15.34 -8.06 -12.93
C ARG A 194 14.73 -6.78 -13.49
N ASP A 195 13.74 -6.20 -12.80
CA ASP A 195 13.02 -5.03 -13.30
C ASP A 195 13.73 -3.70 -12.94
N PRO A 196 14.17 -2.90 -13.94
CA PRO A 196 14.85 -1.63 -13.69
C PRO A 196 14.01 -0.60 -12.93
N LEU A 197 12.69 -0.60 -13.12
CA LEU A 197 11.78 0.33 -12.42
C LEU A 197 11.68 0.00 -10.93
N THR A 198 11.61 -1.28 -10.60
CA THR A 198 11.70 -1.77 -9.22
C THR A 198 13.05 -1.40 -8.60
N VAL A 199 14.16 -1.58 -9.30
CA VAL A 199 15.50 -1.17 -8.81
C VAL A 199 15.53 0.32 -8.46
N GLN A 200 14.99 1.19 -9.32
CA GLN A 200 14.97 2.64 -9.06
C GLN A 200 14.08 2.99 -7.85
N SER A 201 12.92 2.35 -7.74
CA SER A 201 11.98 2.57 -6.63
C SER A 201 12.56 2.14 -5.29
N LEU A 202 13.26 1.02 -5.24
CA LEU A 202 13.97 0.56 -4.05
C LEU A 202 15.15 1.47 -3.70
N ARG A 203 15.83 2.03 -4.70
CA ARG A 203 16.96 2.96 -4.49
C ARG A 203 16.56 4.26 -3.81
N ALA A 204 15.34 4.73 -4.08
CA ALA A 204 14.79 5.92 -3.44
C ALA A 204 14.47 5.71 -1.95
N MET A 205 14.47 4.46 -1.46
CA MET A 205 14.19 4.15 -0.06
C MET A 205 15.47 4.08 0.78
N ASN A 206 15.40 4.61 2.01
CA ASN A 206 16.47 4.43 3.00
C ASN A 206 16.48 2.98 3.55
N PRO A 207 17.59 2.51 4.16
CA PRO A 207 17.70 1.14 4.67
C PRO A 207 16.62 0.72 5.68
N SER A 208 16.12 1.66 6.49
CA SER A 208 15.04 1.38 7.46
C SER A 208 13.70 1.14 6.74
N ASN A 209 13.39 1.96 5.73
CA ASN A 209 12.20 1.81 4.91
C ASN A 209 12.26 0.55 4.05
N LEU A 210 13.44 0.22 3.52
CA LEU A 210 13.68 -1.04 2.81
C LEU A 210 13.38 -2.25 3.69
N LYS A 211 13.87 -2.25 4.94
CA LYS A 211 13.57 -3.32 5.90
C LYS A 211 12.06 -3.48 6.12
N VAL A 212 11.34 -2.38 6.34
CA VAL A 212 9.88 -2.43 6.55
C VAL A 212 9.15 -2.90 5.30
N HIS A 213 9.58 -2.44 4.12
CA HIS A 213 9.02 -2.84 2.83
C HIS A 213 9.17 -4.35 2.61
N VAL A 214 10.38 -4.90 2.81
CA VAL A 214 10.66 -6.34 2.72
C VAL A 214 9.84 -7.13 3.73
N GLN A 215 9.77 -6.68 4.99
CA GLN A 215 9.01 -7.36 6.01
C GLN A 215 7.50 -7.38 5.70
N ARG A 216 6.97 -6.32 5.09
CA ARG A 216 5.58 -6.29 4.61
C ARG A 216 5.38 -7.25 3.44
N ALA A 217 6.28 -7.25 2.46
CA ALA A 217 6.21 -8.15 1.30
C ALA A 217 6.21 -9.63 1.74
N ILE A 218 7.04 -10.00 2.71
CA ILE A 218 7.06 -11.35 3.26
C ILE A 218 5.76 -11.71 3.98
N LYS A 219 5.20 -10.78 4.79
CA LYS A 219 3.90 -11.00 5.46
C LYS A 219 2.74 -11.14 4.48
N GLN A 220 2.82 -10.46 3.34
CA GLN A 220 1.81 -10.52 2.28
C GLN A 220 2.00 -11.75 1.37
N SER A 221 3.16 -12.40 1.40
CA SER A 221 3.36 -13.64 0.68
C SER A 221 2.48 -14.73 1.29
N SER A 222 1.75 -15.47 0.44
CA SER A 222 0.94 -16.62 0.87
C SER A 222 1.79 -17.86 1.19
N ASN A 223 3.10 -17.69 1.40
CA ASN A 223 4.05 -18.78 1.61
C ASN A 223 4.33 -18.95 3.11
N GLU A 224 3.81 -20.03 3.67
CA GLU A 224 3.92 -20.39 5.09
C GLU A 224 5.37 -20.61 5.54
N ASN A 225 6.27 -20.94 4.62
CA ASN A 225 7.69 -21.21 4.93
C ASN A 225 8.49 -19.93 5.20
N ILE A 226 8.04 -18.77 4.71
CA ILE A 226 8.76 -17.49 4.85
C ILE A 226 8.01 -16.47 5.74
N VAL A 227 6.73 -16.69 6.04
CA VAL A 227 5.90 -15.76 6.84
C VAL A 227 6.50 -15.41 8.22
N ASN A 228 7.25 -16.34 8.81
CA ASN A 228 7.86 -16.18 10.13
C ASN A 228 9.32 -15.68 10.09
N VAL A 229 9.85 -15.33 8.92
CA VAL A 229 11.24 -14.87 8.78
C VAL A 229 11.42 -13.48 9.38
N LYS A 230 12.37 -13.36 10.33
CA LYS A 230 12.72 -12.08 10.96
C LYS A 230 13.85 -11.38 10.22
N ILE A 231 13.51 -10.25 9.60
CA ILE A 231 14.46 -9.37 8.90
C ILE A 231 15.17 -8.46 9.90
N VAL A 232 16.49 -8.53 9.92
CA VAL A 232 17.37 -7.68 10.75
C VAL A 232 17.65 -6.37 10.03
N SER A 233 18.05 -6.43 8.76
CA SER A 233 18.32 -5.27 7.91
C SER A 233 18.14 -5.61 6.43
N SER A 234 17.87 -4.59 5.61
CA SER A 234 17.82 -4.72 4.15
C SER A 234 18.56 -3.55 3.51
N ASN A 235 19.27 -3.81 2.42
CA ASN A 235 20.01 -2.80 1.69
C ASN A 235 20.06 -3.12 0.20
N GLN A 236 20.04 -2.09 -0.65
CA GLN A 236 20.26 -2.28 -2.08
C GLN A 236 21.75 -2.24 -2.41
N LEU A 237 22.22 -3.22 -3.18
CA LEU A 237 23.60 -3.31 -3.64
C LEU A 237 23.83 -2.37 -4.83
N LYS A 238 25.11 -2.09 -5.13
CA LYS A 238 25.49 -1.28 -6.29
C LYS A 238 25.00 -1.90 -7.61
N SER A 239 24.92 -3.23 -7.68
CA SER A 239 24.37 -3.99 -8.80
C SER A 239 22.88 -3.74 -9.05
N GLY A 240 22.14 -3.22 -8.06
CA GLY A 240 20.68 -3.10 -8.10
C GLY A 240 19.95 -4.19 -7.32
N ASP A 241 20.65 -5.29 -7.00
CA ASP A 241 20.14 -6.41 -6.22
C ASP A 241 19.86 -6.03 -4.76
N LEU A 242 19.05 -6.84 -4.09
CA LEU A 242 18.66 -6.63 -2.71
C LEU A 242 19.39 -7.58 -1.78
N SER A 243 20.16 -7.01 -0.84
CA SER A 243 20.74 -7.72 0.28
C SER A 243 19.79 -7.70 1.47
N ILE A 244 19.49 -8.88 2.02
CA ILE A 244 18.62 -9.06 3.17
C ILE A 244 19.37 -9.85 4.23
N LYS A 245 19.39 -9.34 5.46
CA LYS A 245 19.94 -10.04 6.61
C LYS A 245 18.84 -10.52 7.54
N THR A 246 18.90 -11.79 7.93
CA THR A 246 17.94 -12.42 8.84
C THR A 246 18.54 -12.64 10.24
N ALA A 247 17.70 -13.05 11.20
CA ALA A 247 18.15 -13.30 12.56
C ALA A 247 18.91 -14.63 12.68
N SER A 248 18.54 -15.63 11.88
CA SER A 248 19.10 -16.99 11.91
C SER A 248 19.41 -17.52 10.51
N SER A 249 20.36 -18.46 10.42
CA SER A 249 20.74 -19.10 9.15
C SER A 249 19.58 -19.91 8.56
N ARG A 250 18.76 -20.58 9.39
CA ARG A 250 17.56 -21.32 8.93
C ARG A 250 16.58 -20.44 8.15
N GLU A 251 16.44 -19.17 8.55
CA GLU A 251 15.61 -18.20 7.82
C GLU A 251 16.23 -17.76 6.49
N VAL A 252 17.57 -17.75 6.38
CA VAL A 252 18.26 -17.50 5.10
C VAL A 252 17.98 -18.62 4.12
N GLU A 253 18.11 -19.87 4.55
CA GLU A 253 17.81 -21.03 3.68
C GLU A 253 16.36 -20.98 3.17
N ALA A 254 15.39 -20.65 4.03
CA ALA A 254 13.99 -20.53 3.63
C ALA A 254 13.75 -19.42 2.59
N LEU A 255 14.39 -18.25 2.77
CA LEU A 255 14.33 -17.17 1.78
C LEU A 255 15.04 -17.51 0.47
N ARG A 256 16.13 -18.28 0.55
CA ARG A 256 16.92 -18.68 -0.62
C ARG A 256 16.14 -19.67 -1.49
N GLN A 257 15.51 -20.67 -0.88
CA GLN A 257 14.65 -21.63 -1.59
C GLN A 257 13.52 -20.91 -2.34
N PHE A 258 12.91 -19.90 -1.72
CA PHE A 258 11.86 -19.11 -2.37
C PHE A 258 12.38 -18.20 -3.50
N ALA A 259 13.63 -17.73 -3.42
CA ALA A 259 14.20 -16.86 -4.44
C ALA A 259 14.68 -17.62 -5.69
N ASP A 260 14.93 -18.93 -5.56
CA ASP A 260 15.38 -19.82 -6.63
C ASP A 260 14.22 -20.55 -7.36
N ASP A 261 12.99 -20.51 -6.82
CA ASP A 261 11.73 -20.99 -7.44
C ASP A 261 11.14 -19.95 -8.43
#